data_AF-A0A951URV8-F1
#
_entry.id   AF-A0A951URV8-F1
#
_cell.length_a   1.000
_cell.length_b   1.000
_cell.length_c   1.000
_cell.angle_alpha   90.00
_cell.angle_beta   90.00
_cell.angle_gamma   90.00
#
_symmetry.space_group_name_H-M   'P 1'
#
loop_
_entity.id
_entity.type
_entity.pdbx_description
1 polymer ?
#
loop_
_entity_poly.entity_id
_entity_poly.type
_entity_poly.pdbx_seq_one_letter_code
_entity_poly.pdbx_strand_id
1 'polypeptide(L)' 'MKTLEELKSRAKELGHLAAEYSRQANQVHATDREQGKMLMRQAYDASKRCQVVIKEILRYERTTV' A
#
# COMPACT_ATOMS: atom_id res chain seq x y z
N MET A 1 0.62 5.43 21.09
CA MET A 1 1.86 5.22 20.31
C MET A 1 1.67 3.93 19.53
N LYS A 2 1.84 3.92 18.21
CA LYS A 2 1.85 2.64 17.49
C LYS A 2 3.17 1.94 17.77
N THR A 3 3.14 0.64 18.01
CA THR A 3 4.37 -0.15 18.16
C THR A 3 5.04 -0.33 16.79
N LEU A 4 6.36 -0.58 16.79
CA LEU A 4 7.09 -0.91 15.56
C LEU A 4 6.46 -2.10 14.82
N GLU A 5 5.96 -3.10 15.55
CA GLU A 5 5.30 -4.27 14.98
C GLU A 5 3.95 -3.93 14.34
N GLU A 6 3.16 -3.04 14.94
CA GLU A 6 1.94 -2.53 14.31
C GLU A 6 2.23 -1.76 13.02
N LEU A 7 3.30 -0.96 12.98
CA LEU A 7 3.73 -0.26 11.76
C LEU A 7 4.15 -1.25 10.68
N LYS A 8 4.94 -2.28 11.01
CA LYS A 8 5.35 -3.34 10.06
C LYS A 8 4.15 -4.11 9.53
N SER A 9 3.23 -4.51 10.40
CA SER A 9 1.99 -5.19 10.00
C SER A 9 1.19 -4.32 9.03
N ARG A 10 1.03 -3.03 9.36
CA ARG A 10 0.30 -2.09 8.51
C ARG A 10 0.95 -1.85 7.15
N ALA A 11 2.27 -1.76 7.10
CA ALA A 11 3.00 -1.65 5.83
C ALA A 11 2.77 -2.88 4.94
N LYS A 12 2.80 -4.08 5.54
CA LYS A 12 2.54 -5.34 4.83
C LYS A 12 1.12 -5.39 4.26
N GLU A 13 0.11 -5.06 5.06
CA GLU A 13 -1.29 -4.98 4.60
C GLU A 13 -1.46 -4.02 3.42
N LEU A 14 -0.92 -2.81 3.53
CA LEU A 14 -1.02 -1.80 2.47
C LEU A 14 -0.30 -2.23 1.19
N GLY A 15 0.85 -2.92 1.33
CA GLY A 15 1.56 -3.54 0.20
C GLY A 15 0.74 -4.62 -0.49
N HIS A 16 0.08 -5.50 0.28
CA HIS A 16 -0.83 -6.52 -0.28
C HIS A 16 -2.00 -5.89 -1.02
N LEU A 17 -2.68 -4.90 -0.44
CA LEU A 17 -3.79 -4.19 -1.09
C LEU A 17 -3.36 -3.52 -2.39
N ALA A 18 -2.20 -2.85 -2.39
CA ALA A 18 -1.68 -2.22 -3.60
C ALA A 18 -1.45 -3.23 -4.72
N ALA A 19 -0.87 -4.40 -4.39
CA ALA A 19 -0.63 -5.47 -5.35
C ALA A 19 -1.94 -6.13 -5.83
N GLU A 20 -2.92 -6.32 -4.95
CA GLU A 20 -4.24 -6.87 -5.30
C GLU A 20 -5.00 -5.94 -6.24
N TYR A 21 -5.10 -4.66 -5.92
CA TYR A 21 -5.76 -3.69 -6.80
C TYR A 21 -5.08 -3.59 -8.16
N SER A 22 -3.75 -3.63 -8.21
CA SER A 22 -3.01 -3.65 -9.48
C SER A 22 -3.31 -4.90 -10.32
N ARG A 23 -3.32 -6.09 -9.70
CA ARG A 23 -3.70 -7.34 -10.38
C ARG A 23 -5.13 -7.31 -10.87
N GLN A 24 -6.07 -6.88 -10.04
CA GLN A 24 -7.48 -6.75 -10.41
C GLN A 24 -7.65 -5.77 -11.57
N ALA A 25 -7.00 -4.59 -11.49
CA ALA A 25 -7.05 -3.60 -12.55
C ALA A 25 -6.61 -4.19 -13.89
N ASN A 26 -5.52 -4.97 -13.92
CA ASN A 26 -5.05 -5.62 -15.15
C ASN A 26 -6.05 -6.66 -15.69
N GLN A 27 -6.78 -7.35 -14.82
CA GLN A 27 -7.80 -8.33 -15.22
C GLN A 27 -9.04 -7.66 -15.82
N VAL A 28 -9.50 -6.54 -15.22
CA VAL A 28 -10.72 -5.86 -15.69
C VAL A 28 -10.46 -4.81 -16.76
N HIS A 29 -9.24 -4.31 -16.97
CA HIS A 29 -8.99 -3.19 -17.90
C HIS A 29 -9.45 -3.46 -19.33
N ALA A 30 -9.38 -4.73 -19.77
CA ALA A 30 -9.78 -5.15 -21.11
C ALA A 30 -11.30 -5.15 -21.31
N THR A 31 -12.08 -5.34 -20.25
CA THR A 31 -13.55 -5.48 -20.30
C THR A 31 -14.28 -4.26 -19.73
N ASP A 32 -13.70 -3.60 -18.72
CA ASP A 32 -14.18 -2.38 -18.11
C ASP A 32 -12.99 -1.45 -17.80
N ARG A 33 -12.74 -0.52 -18.73
CA ARG A 33 -11.61 0.42 -18.66
C ARG A 33 -11.74 1.39 -17.48
N GLU A 34 -12.96 1.83 -17.15
CA GLU A 34 -13.17 2.79 -16.06
C GLU A 34 -12.99 2.11 -14.70
N GLN A 35 -13.50 0.89 -14.53
CA GLN A 35 -13.21 0.08 -13.34
C GLN A 35 -11.71 -0.18 -13.19
N GLY A 36 -11.01 -0.51 -14.28
CA GLY A 36 -9.56 -0.67 -14.27
C GLY A 36 -8.81 0.59 -13.81
N LYS A 37 -9.23 1.79 -14.26
CA LYS A 37 -8.66 3.07 -13.79
C LYS A 37 -8.93 3.32 -12.30
N MET A 38 -10.13 3.03 -11.82
CA MET A 38 -10.47 3.18 -10.39
C MET A 38 -9.58 2.28 -9.52
N LEU A 39 -9.40 1.01 -9.91
CA LEU A 39 -8.54 0.07 -9.22
C LEU A 39 -7.06 0.50 -9.25
N MET A 40 -6.56 1.01 -10.38
CA MET A 40 -5.20 1.56 -10.43
C MET A 40 -5.02 2.76 -9.49
N ARG A 41 -6.04 3.62 -9.36
CA ARG A 41 -6.01 4.73 -8.40
C ARG A 41 -5.96 4.21 -6.95
N GLN A 42 -6.74 3.19 -6.62
CA GLN A 42 -6.70 2.55 -5.32
C GLN A 42 -5.33 1.90 -5.04
N ALA A 43 -4.73 1.25 -6.03
CA ALA A 43 -3.39 0.68 -5.94
C ALA A 43 -2.34 1.77 -5.63
N TYR A 44 -2.41 2.91 -6.34
CA TYR A 44 -1.55 4.06 -6.12
C TYR A 44 -1.69 4.64 -4.70
N ASP A 45 -2.93 4.84 -4.25
CA ASP A 45 -3.20 5.39 -2.92
C ASP A 45 -2.72 4.44 -1.80
N ALA A 46 -2.94 3.14 -1.95
CA ALA A 46 -2.44 2.12 -1.02
C ALA A 46 -0.90 2.11 -0.99
N SER A 47 -0.26 2.19 -2.16
CA SER A 47 1.21 2.25 -2.28
C SER A 47 1.78 3.52 -1.61
N LYS A 48 1.18 4.68 -1.84
CA LYS A 48 1.58 5.93 -1.17
C LYS A 48 1.47 5.83 0.34
N ARG A 49 0.36 5.27 0.86
CA ARG A 49 0.18 5.07 2.29
C ARG A 49 1.23 4.09 2.84
N CYS A 50 1.54 3.02 2.12
CA CYS A 50 2.60 2.08 2.50
C CYS A 50 3.95 2.79 2.63
N GLN A 51 4.32 3.64 1.66
CA GLN A 51 5.57 4.42 1.71
C GLN A 51 5.64 5.37 2.91
N VAL A 52 4.51 5.97 3.32
CA VAL A 52 4.47 6.81 4.53
C VAL A 52 4.76 5.98 5.77
N VAL A 53 4.14 4.80 5.90
CA VAL A 53 4.37 3.89 7.04
C VAL A 53 5.80 3.37 7.07
N ILE A 54 6.38 3.02 5.91
CA ILE A 54 7.79 2.61 5.81
C ILE A 54 8.73 3.73 6.28
N LYS A 55 8.45 4.99 5.92
CA LYS A 55 9.24 6.13 6.42
C LYS A 55 9.12 6.28 7.93
N GLU A 56 7.96 5.99 8.52
CA GLU A 56 7.76 6.00 9.97
C GLU A 56 8.54 4.89 10.65
N ILE A 57 8.53 3.66 10.11
CA ILE A 57 9.35 2.52 10.57
C ILE A 57 10.82 2.92 10.60
N LEU A 58 11.34 3.45 9.49
CA LEU A 58 12.75 3.85 9.38
C LEU A 58 13.13 4.96 10.39
N ARG A 59 12.21 5.87 10.70
CA ARG A 59 12.42 6.89 11.74
C ARG A 59 12.45 6.26 13.13
N TYR A 60 11.53 5.35 13.40
CA TYR A 60 11.46 4.63 14.67
C TYR A 60 12.77 3.89 14.91
N GLU A 61 13.20 3.07 13.94
CA GLU A 61 14.45 2.30 14.01
C GLU A 61 15.69 3.18 14.22
N ARG A 62 15.77 4.36 13.58
CA ARG A 62 16.88 5.31 13.79
C ARG A 62 16.90 5.99 15.16
N THR A 63 15.74 6.14 15.80
CA THR A 63 15.62 6.87 17.09
C THR A 63 15.80 5.94 18.29
N THR A 64 15.67 4.63 18.09
CA THR A 64 15.94 3.59 19.10
C THR A 64 17.37 3.04 19.11
N VAL A 65 18.28 3.62 18.32
CA VAL A 65 19.72 3.29 18.31
C VAL A 65 20.50 4.32 19.14
#